data_AF-A0A518WPM0-F1
#
_entry.id   AF-A0A518WPM0-F1
#
_cell.length_a   1.000
_cell.length_b   1.000
_cell.length_c   1.000
_cell.angle_alpha   90.00
_cell.angle_beta   90.00
_cell.angle_gamma   90.00
#
_symmetry.space_group_name_H-M   'P 1'
#
loop_
_entity.id
_entity.type
_entity.pdbx_description
1 polymer ?
#
loop_
_entity_poly.entity_id
_entity_poly.type
_entity_poly.pdbx_seq_one_letter_code
_entity_poly.pdbx_strand_id
1 'polypeptide(L)'
;MPGVPEGYEPHAKALGKLLRSARGRRRQRDIEQAVGVSDSSLSRFERGQSIPDIEIAAKLDEVLRLDGKVSEQVRAILFPAGTVPIPVGRRLIVAVFPPDYLGAVYVHLRTAAGQRAAVVQVTLIWGDWWCRHTLMLDATGVALQFAKVEAAKRSVPLRVQTSHPVAATYGLDMPAELPDQRIIDANDGWALRSQEIPRAHDER
;
A
#
# COMPACT_ATOMS: atom_id res chain seq x y z
N MET A 1 17.52 -4.65 14.21
CA MET A 1 17.09 -5.10 12.87
C MET A 1 15.92 -6.04 13.03
N PRO A 2 14.87 -5.89 12.22
CA PRO A 2 13.68 -6.75 12.31
C PRO A 2 14.05 -8.22 12.05
N GLY A 3 13.49 -9.11 12.87
CA GLY A 3 13.52 -10.55 12.59
C GLY A 3 12.63 -10.88 11.39
N VAL A 4 12.79 -12.09 10.85
CA VAL A 4 11.88 -12.57 9.81
C VAL A 4 10.54 -12.94 10.47
N PRO A 5 9.39 -12.42 10.01
CA PRO A 5 8.08 -12.84 10.50
C PRO A 5 7.85 -14.34 10.26
N GLU A 6 7.14 -14.99 11.18
CA GLU A 6 6.81 -16.43 11.09
C GLU A 6 6.06 -16.73 9.78
N GLY A 7 6.51 -17.74 9.04
CA GLY A 7 5.93 -18.15 7.75
C GLY A 7 6.50 -17.41 6.53
N TYR A 8 7.34 -16.39 6.73
CA TYR A 8 7.99 -15.62 5.66
C TYR A 8 9.45 -16.01 5.43
N GLU A 9 9.95 -17.07 6.07
CA GLU A 9 11.30 -17.59 5.88
C GLU A 9 11.62 -17.93 4.41
N PRO A 10 10.68 -18.50 3.61
CA PRO A 10 10.92 -18.71 2.17
C PRO A 10 11.17 -17.41 1.42
N HIS A 11 10.41 -16.35 1.73
CA HIS A 11 10.55 -15.02 1.12
C HIS A 11 11.87 -14.37 1.53
N ALA A 12 12.23 -14.41 2.82
CA ALA A 12 13.51 -13.92 3.31
C ALA A 12 14.70 -14.66 2.66
N LYS A 13 14.58 -15.97 2.43
CA LYS A 13 15.59 -16.75 1.68
C LYS A 13 15.67 -16.34 0.21
N ALA A 14 14.54 -16.06 -0.44
CA ALA A 14 14.51 -15.57 -1.81
C ALA A 14 15.20 -14.19 -1.93
N LEU A 15 14.91 -13.29 -0.99
CA LEU A 15 15.60 -11.99 -0.87
C LEU A 15 17.10 -12.17 -0.68
N GLY A 16 17.51 -13.06 0.21
CA GLY A 16 18.93 -13.35 0.43
C GLY A 16 19.64 -13.86 -0.83
N LYS A 17 18.97 -14.71 -1.62
CA LYS A 17 19.47 -15.17 -2.93
C LYS A 17 19.59 -14.02 -3.94
N LEU A 18 18.59 -13.14 -4.01
CA LEU A 18 18.61 -11.96 -4.86
C LEU A 18 19.83 -11.08 -4.53
N LEU A 19 20.00 -10.74 -3.25
CA LEU A 19 21.12 -9.90 -2.79
C LEU A 19 22.48 -10.53 -3.13
N ARG A 20 22.65 -11.82 -2.87
CA ARG A 20 23.90 -12.53 -3.18
C ARG A 20 24.17 -12.58 -4.69
N SER A 21 23.14 -12.81 -5.49
CA SER A 21 23.26 -12.83 -6.95
C SER A 21 23.64 -11.45 -7.49
N ALA A 22 23.00 -10.39 -7.00
CA ALA A 22 23.25 -9.01 -7.41
C ALA A 22 24.64 -8.50 -6.99
N ARG A 23 25.09 -8.87 -5.79
CA ARG A 23 26.45 -8.58 -5.33
C ARG A 23 27.50 -9.21 -6.23
N GLY A 24 27.26 -10.43 -6.71
CA GLY A 24 28.19 -11.18 -7.55
C GLY A 24 29.55 -11.35 -6.86
N ARG A 25 30.62 -10.84 -7.50
CA ARG A 25 31.99 -10.92 -6.98
C ARG A 25 32.41 -9.76 -6.09
N ARG A 26 31.57 -8.73 -5.90
CA ARG A 26 31.90 -7.59 -5.02
C ARG A 26 32.06 -8.07 -3.59
N ARG A 27 33.01 -7.49 -2.84
CA ARG A 27 33.21 -7.86 -1.43
C ARG A 27 32.08 -7.26 -0.61
N GLN A 28 31.67 -7.95 0.45
CA GLN A 28 30.61 -7.45 1.34
C GLN A 28 30.99 -6.11 1.98
N ARG A 29 32.27 -5.92 2.33
CA ARG A 29 32.83 -4.65 2.81
C ARG A 29 32.57 -3.46 1.88
N ASP A 30 32.62 -3.67 0.56
CA ASP A 30 32.41 -2.59 -0.41
C ASP A 30 30.95 -2.11 -0.39
N ILE A 31 30.03 -3.02 -0.12
CA ILE A 31 28.58 -2.72 -0.01
C ILE A 31 28.26 -2.16 1.37
N GLU A 32 28.87 -2.67 2.43
CA GLU A 32 28.73 -2.17 3.80
C GLU A 32 29.01 -0.67 3.86
N GLN A 33 30.13 -0.22 3.30
CA GLN A 33 30.52 1.19 3.36
C GLN A 33 29.52 2.08 2.61
N ALA A 34 28.98 1.59 1.50
CA ALA A 34 28.02 2.34 0.69
C ALA A 34 26.61 2.39 1.31
N VAL A 35 26.19 1.31 1.99
CA VAL A 35 24.83 1.18 2.55
C VAL A 35 24.75 1.64 4.00
N GLY A 36 25.87 1.60 4.74
CA GLY A 36 25.93 1.92 6.16
C GLY A 36 25.48 0.76 7.07
N VAL A 37 25.78 -0.49 6.69
CA VAL A 37 25.42 -1.69 7.46
C VAL A 37 26.62 -2.60 7.66
N SER A 38 26.72 -3.24 8.84
CA SER A 38 27.85 -4.14 9.10
C SER A 38 27.89 -5.35 8.15
N ASP A 39 29.10 -5.85 7.87
CA ASP A 39 29.33 -7.13 7.15
C ASP A 39 28.48 -8.28 7.71
N SER A 40 28.37 -8.35 9.05
CA SER A 40 27.58 -9.36 9.74
C SER A 40 26.08 -9.24 9.45
N SER A 41 25.56 -8.02 9.33
CA SER A 41 24.16 -7.75 8.97
C SER A 41 23.90 -8.12 7.52
N LEU A 42 24.76 -7.69 6.60
CA LEU A 42 24.65 -8.02 5.17
C LEU A 42 24.71 -9.54 4.96
N SER A 43 25.60 -10.24 5.67
CA SER A 43 25.68 -11.69 5.66
C SER A 43 24.41 -12.37 6.18
N ARG A 44 23.75 -11.83 7.23
CA ARG A 44 22.47 -12.35 7.72
C ARG A 44 21.34 -12.14 6.71
N PHE A 45 21.30 -10.98 6.03
CA PHE A 45 20.34 -10.72 4.95
C PHE A 45 20.52 -11.68 3.78
N GLU A 46 21.75 -11.87 3.30
CA GLU A 46 22.05 -12.81 2.20
C GLU A 46 21.71 -14.26 2.55
N ARG A 47 21.65 -14.62 3.84
CA ARG A 47 21.26 -15.94 4.31
C ARG A 47 19.77 -16.06 4.66
N GLY A 48 19.01 -14.97 4.54
CA GLY A 48 17.59 -14.92 4.89
C GLY A 48 17.33 -15.12 6.39
N GLN A 49 18.30 -14.80 7.25
CA GLN A 49 18.17 -14.92 8.71
C GLN A 49 17.57 -13.68 9.37
N SER A 50 17.68 -12.54 8.68
CA SER A 50 17.03 -11.29 9.03
C SER A 50 16.70 -10.56 7.73
N ILE A 51 15.88 -9.53 7.81
CA ILE A 51 15.58 -8.64 6.70
C ILE A 51 16.09 -7.22 7.02
N PRO A 52 16.53 -6.47 5.99
CA PRO A 52 16.80 -5.04 6.19
C PRO A 52 15.49 -4.31 6.48
N ASP A 53 15.57 -3.15 7.13
CA ASP A 53 14.45 -2.22 7.12
C ASP A 53 14.30 -1.56 5.74
N ILE A 54 13.21 -0.82 5.55
CA ILE A 54 12.88 -0.20 4.26
C ILE A 54 13.94 0.81 3.81
N GLU A 55 14.57 1.54 4.73
CA GLU A 55 15.59 2.53 4.39
C GLU A 55 16.87 1.84 3.87
N ILE A 56 17.32 0.80 4.57
CA ILE A 56 18.46 -0.03 4.16
C ILE A 56 18.14 -0.74 2.84
N ALA A 57 16.91 -1.23 2.67
CA ALA A 57 16.47 -1.88 1.43
C ALA A 57 16.60 -0.94 0.22
N ALA A 58 16.18 0.33 0.37
CA ALA A 58 16.32 1.33 -0.68
C ALA A 58 17.78 1.64 -1.04
N LYS A 59 18.66 1.76 -0.03
CA LYS A 59 20.11 1.92 -0.27
C LYS A 59 20.71 0.70 -0.97
N LEU A 60 20.28 -0.51 -0.61
CA LEU A 60 20.69 -1.73 -1.29
C LEU A 60 20.24 -1.75 -2.75
N ASP A 61 19.01 -1.30 -3.05
CA ASP A 61 18.52 -1.16 -4.43
C ASP A 61 19.40 -0.24 -5.27
N GLU A 62 19.80 0.90 -4.71
CA GLU A 62 20.68 1.88 -5.38
C GLU A 62 22.08 1.30 -5.63
N VAL A 63 22.74 0.78 -4.59
CA VAL A 63 24.12 0.27 -4.65
C VAL A 63 24.23 -0.96 -5.55
N LEU A 64 23.21 -1.82 -5.54
CA LEU A 64 23.18 -3.06 -6.33
C LEU A 64 22.51 -2.88 -7.69
N ARG A 65 21.92 -1.71 -7.98
CA ARG A 65 21.16 -1.42 -9.20
C ARG A 65 20.04 -2.43 -9.45
N LEU A 66 19.19 -2.58 -8.44
CA LEU A 66 18.09 -3.56 -8.44
C LEU A 66 16.72 -2.92 -8.70
N ASP A 67 16.67 -1.63 -9.04
CA ASP A 67 15.46 -0.92 -9.47
C ASP A 67 14.26 -1.10 -8.52
N GLY A 68 14.52 -1.13 -7.20
CA GLY A 68 13.48 -1.24 -6.17
C GLY A 68 13.09 -2.67 -5.76
N LYS A 69 13.66 -3.71 -6.37
CA LYS A 69 13.30 -5.11 -6.10
C LYS A 69 13.57 -5.55 -4.66
N VAL A 70 14.61 -5.03 -4.01
CA VAL A 70 14.91 -5.35 -2.60
C VAL A 70 13.84 -4.73 -1.72
N SER A 71 13.55 -3.44 -1.93
CA SER A 71 12.49 -2.72 -1.23
C SER A 71 11.13 -3.38 -1.41
N GLU A 72 10.80 -3.84 -2.62
CA GLU A 72 9.57 -4.59 -2.92
C GLU A 72 9.48 -5.89 -2.11
N GLN A 73 10.53 -6.73 -2.10
CA GLN A 73 10.51 -7.97 -1.34
C GLN A 73 10.47 -7.74 0.18
N VAL A 74 11.17 -6.72 0.67
CA VAL A 74 11.12 -6.36 2.09
C VAL A 74 9.72 -5.90 2.48
N ARG A 75 9.03 -5.12 1.63
CA ARG A 75 7.62 -4.75 1.84
C ARG A 75 6.71 -5.96 1.85
N ALA A 76 6.86 -6.89 0.91
CA ALA A 76 6.05 -8.11 0.87
C ALA A 76 6.21 -8.98 2.14
N ILE A 77 7.38 -8.92 2.79
CA ILE A 77 7.64 -9.63 4.05
C ILE A 77 7.08 -8.87 5.25
N LEU A 78 7.31 -7.55 5.33
CA LEU A 78 6.90 -6.72 6.48
C LEU A 78 5.40 -6.41 6.50
N PHE A 79 4.83 -6.23 5.32
CA PHE A 79 3.45 -5.82 5.11
C PHE A 79 2.82 -6.77 4.10
N PRO A 80 2.63 -8.05 4.48
CA PRO A 80 2.00 -8.99 3.58
C PRO A 80 0.64 -8.48 3.14
N ALA A 81 0.28 -8.80 1.89
CA ALA A 81 -0.99 -8.42 1.28
C ALA A 81 -2.17 -9.03 2.07
N GLY A 82 -2.54 -8.36 3.15
CA GLY A 82 -3.73 -8.64 3.95
C GLY A 82 -4.86 -7.79 3.43
N THR A 83 -6.03 -8.41 3.28
CA THR A 83 -7.26 -7.68 2.99
C THR A 83 -8.10 -7.61 4.25
N VAL A 84 -8.65 -6.45 4.55
CA VAL A 84 -9.57 -6.27 5.67
C VAL A 84 -10.99 -6.21 5.12
N PRO A 85 -11.81 -7.27 5.30
CA PRO A 85 -13.18 -7.27 4.81
C PRO A 85 -14.11 -6.47 5.73
N ILE A 86 -14.98 -5.69 5.09
CA ILE A 86 -16.14 -5.01 5.68
C ILE A 86 -17.36 -5.56 4.93
N PRO A 87 -17.89 -6.71 5.37
CA PRO A 87 -18.94 -7.43 4.62
C PRO A 87 -20.32 -6.76 4.73
N VAL A 88 -20.53 -5.91 5.72
CA VAL A 88 -21.80 -5.22 5.95
C VAL A 88 -21.81 -3.90 5.18
N GLY A 89 -22.91 -3.64 4.47
CA GLY A 89 -23.14 -2.39 3.76
C GLY A 89 -23.06 -1.18 4.69
N ARG A 90 -22.10 -0.28 4.47
CA ARG A 90 -21.93 0.97 5.23
C ARG A 90 -21.81 2.16 4.28
N ARG A 91 -22.29 3.33 4.75
CA ARG A 91 -22.08 4.61 4.07
C ARG A 91 -20.77 5.30 4.47
N LEU A 92 -20.16 4.86 5.56
CA LEU A 92 -18.88 5.35 6.05
C LEU A 92 -17.99 4.14 6.36
N ILE A 93 -16.88 4.07 5.65
CA ILE A 93 -15.83 3.08 5.83
C ILE A 93 -14.55 3.83 6.25
N VAL A 94 -13.79 3.21 7.14
CA VAL A 94 -12.50 3.74 7.59
C VAL A 94 -11.47 2.65 7.33
N ALA A 95 -10.54 2.95 6.43
CA ALA A 95 -9.38 2.11 6.15
C ALA A 95 -8.15 2.72 6.84
N VAL A 96 -7.33 1.87 7.45
CA VAL A 96 -6.09 2.28 8.11
C VAL A 96 -4.96 1.48 7.51
N PHE A 97 -3.98 2.19 6.96
CA PHE A 97 -2.77 1.60 6.39
C PHE A 97 -1.59 1.81 7.34
N PRO A 98 -0.57 0.93 7.31
CA PRO A 98 0.62 1.10 8.15
C PRO A 98 1.29 2.47 7.91
N PRO A 99 1.75 3.13 8.98
CA PRO A 99 2.30 4.48 8.90
C PRO A 99 3.57 4.57 8.04
N ASP A 100 4.33 3.49 8.03
CA ASP A 100 5.63 3.27 7.40
C ASP A 100 5.52 2.57 6.02
N TYR A 101 4.34 2.06 5.65
CA TYR A 101 4.14 1.51 4.30
C TYR A 101 4.21 2.62 3.25
N LEU A 102 4.93 2.38 2.17
CA LEU A 102 5.04 3.25 1.00
C LEU A 102 4.74 2.40 -0.22
N GLY A 103 3.80 2.83 -1.07
CA GLY A 103 3.39 2.06 -2.23
C GLY A 103 1.89 2.16 -2.51
N ALA A 104 1.41 1.29 -3.39
CA ALA A 104 0.00 1.23 -3.73
C ALA A 104 -0.83 0.72 -2.55
N VAL A 105 -1.98 1.32 -2.33
CA VAL A 105 -3.02 0.82 -1.45
C VAL A 105 -4.33 0.90 -2.19
N TYR A 106 -5.30 0.11 -1.78
CA TYR A 106 -6.60 0.13 -2.45
C TYR A 106 -7.77 0.04 -1.48
N VAL A 107 -8.91 0.52 -1.95
CA VAL A 107 -10.22 0.22 -1.38
C VAL A 107 -11.09 -0.35 -2.50
N HIS A 108 -11.54 -1.59 -2.33
CA HIS A 108 -12.48 -2.25 -3.22
C HIS A 108 -13.89 -2.13 -2.65
N LEU A 109 -14.77 -1.51 -3.42
CA LEU A 109 -16.17 -1.26 -3.07
C LEU A 109 -17.09 -2.12 -3.93
N ARG A 110 -18.09 -2.74 -3.31
CA ARG A 110 -19.11 -3.53 -4.02
C ARG A 110 -20.48 -3.34 -3.38
N THR A 111 -21.53 -3.68 -4.12
CA THR A 111 -22.88 -3.71 -3.55
C THR A 111 -22.95 -4.73 -2.42
N ALA A 112 -23.74 -4.47 -1.37
CA ALA A 112 -23.95 -5.47 -0.33
C ALA A 112 -24.67 -6.70 -0.92
N ALA A 113 -24.54 -7.86 -0.25
CA ALA A 113 -25.17 -9.10 -0.72
C ALA A 113 -26.69 -8.89 -0.95
N GLY A 114 -27.18 -9.31 -2.13
CA GLY A 114 -28.58 -9.18 -2.51
C GLY A 114 -29.01 -7.80 -3.04
N GLN A 115 -28.12 -6.80 -3.07
CA GLN A 115 -28.41 -5.51 -3.70
C GLN A 115 -28.15 -5.55 -5.21
N ARG A 116 -28.93 -4.77 -5.96
CA ARG A 116 -28.75 -4.57 -7.41
C ARG A 116 -27.61 -3.59 -7.67
N ALA A 117 -27.09 -3.62 -8.89
CA ALA A 117 -26.12 -2.63 -9.34
C ALA A 117 -26.67 -1.21 -9.22
N ALA A 118 -25.83 -0.27 -8.80
CA ALA A 118 -26.23 1.10 -8.54
C ALA A 118 -25.09 2.10 -8.84
N VAL A 119 -25.49 3.31 -9.25
CA VAL A 119 -24.57 4.45 -9.31
C VAL A 119 -24.38 4.99 -7.90
N VAL A 120 -23.12 5.00 -7.43
CA VAL A 120 -22.74 5.43 -6.09
C VAL A 120 -21.78 6.60 -6.18
N GLN A 121 -22.13 7.69 -5.49
CA GLN A 121 -21.22 8.80 -5.26
C GLN A 121 -20.29 8.43 -4.11
N VAL A 122 -18.98 8.49 -4.34
CA VAL A 122 -17.94 8.15 -3.38
C VAL A 122 -17.11 9.40 -3.11
N THR A 123 -16.93 9.76 -1.84
CA THR A 123 -15.99 10.79 -1.39
C THR A 123 -14.92 10.12 -0.56
N LEU A 124 -13.67 10.37 -0.93
CA LEU A 124 -12.49 9.88 -0.24
C LEU A 124 -11.86 11.03 0.51
N ILE A 125 -11.44 10.79 1.74
CA ILE A 125 -10.82 11.78 2.62
C ILE A 125 -9.62 11.13 3.29
N TRP A 126 -8.44 11.68 3.08
CA TRP A 126 -7.20 11.17 3.67
C TRP A 126 -6.40 12.31 4.29
N GLY A 127 -6.56 12.48 5.60
CA GLY A 127 -6.05 13.68 6.28
C GLY A 127 -6.75 14.94 5.76
N ASP A 128 -5.95 15.88 5.26
CA ASP A 128 -6.43 17.14 4.68
C ASP A 128 -6.81 17.02 3.19
N TRP A 129 -6.57 15.88 2.58
CA TRP A 129 -6.85 15.65 1.17
C TRP A 129 -8.23 15.04 0.99
N TRP A 130 -8.89 15.38 -0.10
CA TRP A 130 -10.12 14.72 -0.52
C TRP A 130 -10.24 14.60 -2.03
N CYS A 131 -11.00 13.60 -2.51
CA CYS A 131 -11.43 13.49 -3.90
C CYS A 131 -12.83 12.86 -4.00
N ARG A 132 -13.45 12.93 -5.18
CA ARG A 132 -14.79 12.38 -5.43
C ARG A 132 -14.82 11.55 -6.71
N HIS A 133 -15.56 10.44 -6.65
CA HIS A 133 -15.82 9.57 -7.80
C HIS A 133 -17.31 9.25 -7.90
N THR A 134 -17.78 9.07 -9.13
CA THR A 134 -19.08 8.45 -9.41
C THR A 134 -18.82 7.06 -9.98
N LEU A 135 -19.27 6.02 -9.28
CA LEU A 135 -18.98 4.63 -9.65
C LEU A 135 -20.25 3.86 -9.95
N MET A 136 -20.23 3.01 -10.97
CA MET A 136 -21.21 1.94 -11.13
C MET A 136 -20.73 0.73 -10.34
N LEU A 137 -21.41 0.40 -9.24
CA LEU A 137 -21.07 -0.73 -8.40
C LEU A 137 -22.05 -1.89 -8.61
N ASP A 138 -21.52 -3.10 -8.70
CA ASP A 138 -22.25 -4.37 -8.71
C ASP A 138 -21.62 -5.33 -7.67
N ALA A 139 -21.96 -6.63 -7.75
CA ALA A 139 -21.43 -7.64 -6.84
C ALA A 139 -19.91 -7.87 -7.01
N THR A 140 -19.37 -7.67 -8.21
CA THR A 140 -17.92 -7.72 -8.47
C THR A 140 -17.25 -6.48 -7.90
N GLY A 141 -17.89 -5.32 -8.02
CA GLY A 141 -17.41 -4.06 -7.46
C GLY A 141 -16.32 -3.39 -8.29
N VAL A 142 -15.73 -2.35 -7.71
CA VAL A 142 -14.67 -1.51 -8.29
C VAL A 142 -13.64 -1.22 -7.21
N ALA A 143 -12.35 -1.34 -7.53
CA ALA A 143 -11.26 -0.91 -6.69
C ALA A 143 -10.79 0.49 -7.07
N LEU A 144 -10.64 1.34 -6.05
CA LEU A 144 -9.96 2.62 -6.14
C LEU A 144 -8.55 2.39 -5.60
N GLN A 145 -7.54 2.67 -6.42
CA GLN A 145 -6.13 2.53 -6.08
C GLN A 145 -5.51 3.90 -5.81
N PHE A 146 -4.62 3.98 -4.82
CA PHE A 146 -3.90 5.19 -4.43
C PHE A 146 -2.45 4.85 -4.09
N ALA A 147 -1.54 5.79 -4.22
CA ALA A 147 -0.16 5.65 -3.79
C ALA A 147 0.06 6.40 -2.46
N LYS A 148 0.50 5.68 -1.44
CA LYS A 148 1.06 6.29 -0.23
C LYS A 148 2.52 6.62 -0.52
N VAL A 149 2.79 7.87 -0.86
CA VAL A 149 4.12 8.34 -1.29
C VAL A 149 4.99 8.85 -0.15
N GLU A 150 4.41 9.12 1.03
CA GLU A 150 5.14 9.62 2.20
C GLU A 150 4.93 8.73 3.43
N ALA A 151 6.02 8.49 4.16
CA ALA A 151 6.01 7.77 5.42
C ALA A 151 5.60 8.76 6.51
N ALA A 152 4.65 8.36 7.35
CA ALA A 152 4.15 9.20 8.42
C ALA A 152 4.59 8.64 9.77
N LYS A 153 4.68 9.50 10.79
CA LYS A 153 4.90 9.03 12.17
C LYS A 153 3.69 8.28 12.73
N ARG A 154 2.51 8.47 12.15
CA ARG A 154 1.23 7.86 12.55
C ARG A 154 0.37 7.58 11.33
N SER A 155 -0.43 6.52 11.39
CA SER A 155 -1.38 6.21 10.33
C SER A 155 -2.45 7.28 10.25
N VAL A 156 -2.56 7.93 9.10
CA VAL A 156 -3.70 8.80 8.79
C VAL A 156 -4.80 7.90 8.21
N PRO A 157 -6.00 7.85 8.81
CA PRO A 157 -7.08 7.01 8.30
C PRO A 157 -7.62 7.55 6.98
N LEU A 158 -7.85 6.66 6.02
CA LEU A 158 -8.63 6.94 4.82
C LEU A 158 -10.12 6.74 5.16
N ARG A 159 -10.90 7.81 5.05
CA ARG A 159 -12.35 7.78 5.19
C ARG A 159 -13.00 7.70 3.81
N VAL A 160 -13.89 6.75 3.64
CA VAL A 160 -14.65 6.53 2.41
C VAL A 160 -16.12 6.73 2.72
N GLN A 161 -16.71 7.78 2.15
CA GLN A 161 -18.10 8.13 2.30
C GLN A 161 -18.86 7.82 1.02
N THR A 162 -20.03 7.20 1.12
CA THR A 162 -20.81 6.77 -0.04
C THR A 162 -22.28 7.18 0.06
N SER A 163 -22.91 7.48 -1.07
CA SER A 163 -24.35 7.82 -1.11
C SER A 163 -25.26 6.64 -0.73
N HIS A 164 -24.80 5.41 -0.99
CA HIS A 164 -25.50 4.16 -0.68
C HIS A 164 -24.64 3.27 0.23
N PRO A 165 -25.24 2.45 1.11
CA PRO A 165 -24.48 1.45 1.87
C PRO A 165 -23.76 0.47 0.92
N VAL A 166 -22.45 0.31 1.07
CA VAL A 166 -21.63 -0.60 0.25
C VAL A 166 -20.80 -1.52 1.15
N ALA A 167 -20.52 -2.73 0.67
CA ALA A 167 -19.51 -3.58 1.28
C ALA A 167 -18.13 -3.17 0.74
N ALA A 168 -17.08 -3.41 1.53
CA ALA A 168 -15.73 -3.04 1.13
C ALA A 168 -14.67 -4.06 1.55
N THR A 169 -13.56 -4.07 0.85
CA THR A 169 -12.28 -4.62 1.31
C THR A 169 -11.22 -3.55 1.07
N TYR A 170 -10.17 -3.52 1.88
CA TYR A 170 -9.03 -2.66 1.63
C TYR A 170 -7.74 -3.40 1.96
N GLY A 171 -6.65 -3.01 1.31
CA GLY A 171 -5.38 -3.70 1.41
C GLY A 171 -4.24 -2.90 0.83
N LEU A 172 -3.07 -3.54 0.84
CA LEU A 172 -1.84 -3.04 0.26
C LEU A 172 -1.67 -3.59 -1.14
N ASP A 173 -0.84 -2.92 -1.94
CA ASP A 173 -0.58 -3.21 -3.34
C ASP A 173 -1.87 -3.21 -4.18
N MET A 174 -2.02 -4.22 -5.04
CA MET A 174 -3.13 -4.35 -5.99
C MET A 174 -4.08 -5.47 -5.59
N PRO A 175 -5.40 -5.29 -5.78
CA PRO A 175 -6.34 -6.38 -5.62
C PRO A 175 -6.13 -7.42 -6.73
N ALA A 176 -5.46 -8.53 -6.40
CA ALA A 176 -5.08 -9.57 -7.36
C ALA A 176 -6.28 -10.25 -8.06
N GLU A 177 -7.47 -10.16 -7.49
CA GLU A 177 -8.67 -10.87 -7.94
C GLU A 177 -9.58 -10.04 -8.86
N LEU A 178 -9.27 -8.77 -9.10
CA LEU A 178 -10.08 -7.89 -9.94
C LEU A 178 -9.50 -7.74 -11.34
N PRO A 179 -10.33 -7.78 -12.40
CA PRO A 179 -9.87 -7.46 -13.74
C PRO A 179 -9.52 -5.96 -13.83
N ASP A 180 -8.51 -5.61 -14.63
CA ASP A 180 -7.97 -4.24 -14.77
C ASP A 180 -9.04 -3.16 -14.98
N GLN A 181 -10.07 -3.45 -15.78
CA GLN A 181 -11.21 -2.55 -16.05
C GLN A 181 -12.06 -2.19 -14.81
N ARG A 182 -11.89 -2.90 -13.70
CA ARG A 182 -12.54 -2.65 -12.41
C ARG A 182 -11.60 -1.98 -11.42
N ILE A 183 -10.40 -1.62 -11.84
CA ILE A 183 -9.43 -0.89 -11.04
C ILE A 183 -9.33 0.53 -11.61
N ILE A 184 -9.61 1.51 -10.78
CA ILE A 184 -9.53 2.92 -11.10
C ILE A 184 -8.31 3.47 -10.34
N ASP A 185 -7.37 4.01 -11.11
CA ASP A 185 -6.34 4.86 -10.54
C ASP A 185 -7.00 6.13 -9.99
N ALA A 186 -6.93 6.30 -8.68
CA ALA A 186 -7.50 7.42 -7.96
C ALA A 186 -6.40 8.28 -7.30
N ASN A 187 -5.19 8.28 -7.86
CA ASN A 187 -4.13 9.23 -7.52
C ASN A 187 -4.42 10.64 -8.03
N ASP A 188 -5.23 10.77 -9.08
CA ASP A 188 -5.64 12.06 -9.62
C ASP A 188 -6.89 12.61 -8.93
N GLY A 189 -7.03 13.95 -8.91
CA GLY A 189 -8.23 14.63 -8.41
C GLY A 189 -8.28 14.85 -6.90
N TRP A 190 -7.19 14.59 -6.18
CA TRP A 190 -7.04 15.01 -4.79
C TRP A 190 -6.89 16.53 -4.70
N ALA A 191 -7.69 17.15 -3.84
CA ALA A 191 -7.61 18.55 -3.49
C ALA A 191 -7.42 18.70 -1.98
N LEU A 192 -6.80 19.81 -1.56
CA LEU A 192 -6.78 20.17 -0.15
C LEU A 192 -8.18 20.58 0.29
N ARG A 193 -8.61 20.13 1.47
CA ARG A 193 -9.91 20.51 2.06
C ARG A 193 -10.04 22.00 2.31
N SER A 194 -8.92 22.70 2.54
CA SER A 194 -8.90 24.17 2.64
C SER A 194 -9.22 24.88 1.32
N GLN A 195 -9.17 24.17 0.18
CA GLN A 195 -9.55 24.68 -1.13
C GLN A 195 -11.03 24.41 -1.45
N GLU A 196 -11.80 23.90 -0.49
CA GLU A 196 -13.25 23.89 -0.60
C GLU A 196 -13.72 25.35 -0.58
N ILE A 197 -13.96 25.92 -1.77
CA ILE A 197 -14.65 27.21 -1.91
C ILE A 197 -15.94 27.06 -1.10
N PRO A 198 -16.19 27.93 -0.09
CA PRO A 198 -17.41 27.82 0.71
C PRO A 198 -18.60 27.80 -0.24
N ARG A 199 -19.43 26.74 -0.16
CA ARG A 199 -20.75 26.81 -0.76
C ARG A 199 -21.42 28.03 -0.14
N ALA A 200 -21.79 28.98 -0.99
CA ALA A 200 -22.50 30.17 -0.61
C ALA A 200 -23.58 29.80 0.40
N HIS A 201 -23.62 30.56 1.49
CA HIS A 201 -24.77 30.62 2.37
C HIS A 201 -26.03 30.61 1.49
N ASP A 202 -26.87 29.60 1.65
CA ASP A 202 -28.28 29.73 1.30
C ASP A 202 -28.80 30.90 2.14
N GLU A 203 -28.99 32.03 1.46
CA GLU A 203 -29.76 33.14 1.96
C GLU A 203 -31.19 32.65 2.19
N ARG A 204 -31.61 32.80 3.45
CA ARG A 204 -32.96 32.88 4.02
C ARG A 204 -34.16 32.65 3.09
#